data_AF-A0A849H1U4-F1
#
_entry.id   AF-A0A849H1U4-F1
#
_cell.length_a   1.000
_cell.length_b   1.000
_cell.length_c   1.000
_cell.angle_alpha   90.00
_cell.angle_beta   90.00
_cell.angle_gamma   90.00
#
_symmetry.space_group_name_H-M   'P 1'
#
loop_
_entity.id
_entity.type
_entity.pdbx_description
1 polymer ?
#
loop_
_entity_poly.entity_id
_entity_poly.type
_entity_poly.pdbx_seq_one_letter_code
_entity_poly.pdbx_strand_id
1 'polypeptide(L)'
;MATRPLKSSRPLRSIRSRHLILAVTLLATSGLPGCATLQPRPSTDTPDPATEAAELPGAIRWVRRSAEYRALAYQAYTAAAEHLRDTVPTLTAGPWGVIMDADETVLDNSEYQRRRAAMDSTYSVESWAAWVNQAEASAVPGALAFTREVRRLGGHVVIVTNRDDMRCEPTRANLNRLGVAPDLVLCQ
;
A
#
# COMPACT_ATOMS: atom_id res chain seq x y z
N MET A 1 -61.07 -15.29 -10.96
CA MET A 1 -61.51 -13.88 -11.04
C MET A 1 -61.72 -13.38 -9.62
N ALA A 2 -60.68 -12.80 -9.00
CA ALA A 2 -60.76 -12.13 -7.71
C ALA A 2 -59.54 -11.20 -7.58
N THR A 3 -59.82 -9.89 -7.63
CA THR A 3 -58.84 -8.80 -7.66
C THR A 3 -58.33 -8.51 -6.24
N ARG A 4 -57.01 -8.51 -6.06
CA ARG A 4 -56.34 -8.12 -4.80
C ARG A 4 -56.07 -6.62 -4.81
N PRO A 5 -56.32 -5.87 -3.71
CA PRO A 5 -56.11 -4.43 -3.69
C PRO A 5 -54.63 -4.09 -3.41
N LEU A 6 -54.14 -3.07 -4.11
CA LEU A 6 -52.82 -2.47 -3.94
C LEU A 6 -52.71 -1.75 -2.60
N LYS A 7 -51.70 -2.10 -1.80
CA LYS A 7 -51.41 -1.47 -0.50
C LYS A 7 -50.50 -0.24 -0.70
N SER A 8 -51.08 0.93 -0.44
CA SER A 8 -50.53 2.10 0.26
C SER A 8 -49.03 2.38 0.09
N SER A 9 -48.73 3.37 -0.75
CA SER A 9 -47.45 4.05 -0.86
C SER A 9 -47.14 4.82 0.43
N ARG A 10 -45.94 4.59 0.98
CA ARG A 10 -45.40 5.36 2.11
C ARG A 10 -44.96 6.74 1.63
N PRO A 11 -45.14 7.82 2.41
CA PRO A 11 -44.70 9.15 2.01
C PRO A 11 -43.17 9.23 2.02
N LEU A 12 -42.62 9.80 0.94
CA LEU A 12 -41.21 10.13 0.79
C LEU A 12 -40.82 11.12 1.88
N ARG A 13 -39.88 10.74 2.75
CA ARG A 13 -39.25 11.65 3.71
C ARG A 13 -38.37 12.62 2.94
N SER A 14 -38.76 13.90 2.93
CA SER A 14 -37.95 15.01 2.44
C SER A 14 -36.62 15.05 3.20
N ILE A 15 -35.54 14.70 2.51
CA ILE A 15 -34.17 14.95 2.95
C ILE A 15 -33.95 16.44 2.75
N ARG A 16 -34.05 17.23 3.82
CA ARG A 16 -33.62 18.63 3.80
C ARG A 16 -32.11 18.64 3.63
N SER A 17 -31.63 18.99 2.42
CA SER A 17 -30.24 19.36 2.16
C SER A 17 -29.80 20.41 3.16
N ARG A 18 -28.97 20.00 4.12
CA ARG A 18 -28.23 20.94 4.96
C ARG A 18 -27.08 21.44 4.11
N HIS A 19 -27.32 22.54 3.40
CA HIS A 19 -26.27 23.34 2.79
C HIS A 19 -25.37 23.88 3.90
N LEU A 20 -24.30 23.16 4.23
CA LEU A 20 -23.22 23.70 5.04
C LEU A 20 -22.34 24.56 4.13
N ILE A 21 -22.84 25.76 3.83
CA ILE A 21 -22.03 26.85 3.27
C ILE A 21 -21.19 27.37 4.44
N LEU A 22 -19.94 26.90 4.55
CA LEU A 22 -18.97 27.55 5.42
C LEU A 22 -18.13 28.47 4.55
N ALA A 23 -18.37 29.76 4.74
CA ALA A 23 -17.76 30.86 4.01
C ALA A 23 -16.24 30.85 4.19
N VAL A 24 -15.52 30.89 3.06
CA VAL A 24 -14.09 31.22 3.03
C VAL A 24 -13.98 32.73 3.20
N THR A 25 -13.71 33.18 4.42
CA THR A 25 -13.39 34.58 4.72
C THR A 25 -11.97 34.88 4.25
N LEU A 26 -11.87 35.59 3.12
CA LEU A 26 -10.63 36.19 2.63
C LEU A 26 -10.33 37.43 3.47
N LEU A 27 -9.47 37.31 4.49
CA LEU A 27 -8.98 38.45 5.27
C LEU A 27 -7.68 38.97 4.65
N ALA A 28 -7.79 39.99 3.82
CA ALA A 28 -6.67 40.76 3.30
C ALA A 28 -6.53 42.06 4.10
N THR A 29 -5.44 42.21 4.87
CA THR A 29 -4.79 43.50 5.16
C THR A 29 -3.36 43.32 5.69
N SER A 30 -2.41 43.61 4.81
CA SER A 30 -1.20 44.42 4.99
C SER A 30 -0.67 44.70 6.41
N GLY A 31 0.50 44.15 6.69
CA GLY A 31 1.46 44.62 7.68
C GLY A 31 2.84 44.05 7.41
N LEU A 32 3.68 44.78 6.68
CA LEU A 32 5.10 44.48 6.45
C LEU A 32 5.95 45.15 7.53
N PRO A 33 6.62 44.42 8.44
CA PRO A 33 7.87 44.87 9.04
C PRO A 33 9.05 44.24 8.29
N GLY A 34 10.04 45.07 8.01
CA GLY A 34 11.15 44.81 7.09
C GLY A 34 11.86 43.48 7.29
N CYS A 35 12.01 42.76 6.19
CA CYS A 35 12.96 41.67 6.09
C CYS A 35 14.36 42.31 6.00
N ALA A 36 15.09 42.34 7.12
CA ALA A 36 16.52 42.57 7.07
C ALA A 36 17.12 41.43 6.25
N THR A 37 17.62 41.74 5.05
CA THR A 37 18.37 40.80 4.22
C THR A 37 19.66 40.44 4.97
N LEU A 38 19.61 39.35 5.74
CA LEU A 38 20.81 38.61 6.10
C LEU A 38 21.44 38.15 4.79
N GLN A 39 22.43 38.90 4.33
CA GLN A 39 23.26 38.52 3.20
C GLN A 39 23.95 37.20 3.59
N PRO A 40 23.71 36.08 2.88
CA PRO A 40 24.45 34.86 3.13
C PRO A 40 25.92 35.20 2.97
N ARG A 41 26.73 34.96 4.02
CA ARG A 41 28.19 34.91 3.84
C ARG A 41 28.45 33.90 2.72
N PRO A 42 29.31 34.21 1.74
CA PRO A 42 29.78 33.17 0.84
C PRO A 42 30.53 32.16 1.70
N SER A 43 29.87 31.04 1.99
CA SER A 43 30.53 29.88 2.56
C SER A 43 31.50 29.39 1.49
N THR A 44 32.79 29.56 1.72
CA THR A 44 33.84 28.78 1.05
C THR A 44 33.89 27.38 1.68
N ASP A 45 32.73 26.74 1.81
CA ASP A 45 32.67 25.32 2.08
C ASP A 45 32.94 24.64 0.76
N THR A 46 34.22 24.35 0.54
CA THR A 46 34.59 23.26 -0.38
C THR A 46 33.83 22.04 0.13
N PRO A 47 32.97 21.38 -0.69
CA PRO A 47 32.26 20.20 -0.25
C PRO A 47 33.29 19.20 0.27
N ASP A 48 33.19 18.82 1.53
CA ASP A 48 33.95 17.72 2.10
C ASP A 48 33.64 16.48 1.24
N PRO A 49 34.62 15.85 0.56
CA PRO A 49 34.39 14.67 -0.25
C PRO A 49 33.93 13.45 0.59
N ALA A 50 33.93 13.58 1.92
CA ALA A 50 33.37 12.60 2.82
C ALA A 50 31.84 12.78 2.98
N THR A 51 31.11 11.93 2.26
CA THR A 51 29.75 11.46 2.59
C THR A 51 28.55 12.28 2.07
N GLU A 52 28.54 12.60 0.78
CA GLU A 52 27.25 12.60 0.09
C GLU A 52 26.85 11.13 -0.09
N ALA A 53 26.07 10.59 0.85
CA ALA A 53 25.50 9.25 0.66
C ALA A 53 24.77 9.26 -0.69
N ALA A 54 25.25 8.45 -1.65
CA ALA A 54 24.74 8.44 -3.01
C ALA A 54 23.21 8.49 -3.01
N GLU A 55 22.65 9.52 -3.64
CA GLU A 55 21.23 9.77 -3.61
C GLU A 55 20.49 8.55 -4.17
N LEU A 56 19.50 8.03 -3.45
CA LEU A 56 18.75 6.85 -3.92
C LEU A 56 18.11 7.16 -5.29
N PRO A 57 18.17 6.21 -6.25
CA PRO A 57 17.48 6.34 -7.52
C PRO A 57 16.01 6.77 -7.32
N GLY A 58 15.53 7.67 -8.19
CA GLY A 58 14.22 8.31 -8.03
C GLY A 58 13.06 7.33 -7.84
N ALA A 59 13.06 6.20 -8.55
CA ALA A 59 12.05 5.15 -8.40
C ALA A 59 12.06 4.50 -7.01
N ILE A 60 13.23 4.13 -6.50
CA ILE A 60 13.39 3.56 -5.15
C ILE A 60 12.97 4.58 -4.10
N ARG A 61 13.37 5.85 -4.29
CA ARG A 61 12.98 6.95 -3.41
C ARG A 61 11.48 7.15 -3.39
N TRP A 62 10.81 7.09 -4.54
CA TRP A 62 9.36 7.22 -4.62
C TRP A 62 8.65 6.09 -3.85
N VAL A 63 9.00 4.82 -4.08
CA VAL A 63 8.40 3.69 -3.35
C VAL A 63 8.62 3.81 -1.84
N ARG A 64 9.85 4.11 -1.41
CA ARG A 64 10.23 4.07 0.01
C ARG A 64 9.82 5.30 0.81
N ARG A 65 9.74 6.48 0.19
CA ARG A 65 9.59 7.76 0.90
C ARG A 65 8.32 8.52 0.55
N SER A 66 7.75 8.34 -0.64
CA SER A 66 6.59 9.13 -1.07
C SER A 66 5.35 8.81 -0.24
N ALA A 67 4.52 9.83 -0.01
CA ALA A 67 3.20 9.63 0.57
C ALA A 67 2.25 9.02 -0.47
N GLU A 68 2.50 9.30 -1.74
CA GLU A 68 1.75 8.88 -2.91
C GLU A 68 1.77 7.36 -3.06
N TYR A 69 2.94 6.71 -3.00
CA TYR A 69 3.02 5.24 -3.04
C TYR A 69 2.23 4.60 -1.89
N ARG A 70 2.39 5.12 -0.66
CA ARG A 70 1.64 4.61 0.50
C ARG A 70 0.14 4.79 0.30
N ALA A 71 -0.30 5.96 -0.18
CA ALA A 71 -1.71 6.24 -0.44
C ALA A 71 -2.28 5.32 -1.53
N LEU A 72 -1.54 5.08 -2.61
CA LEU A 72 -1.94 4.16 -3.68
C LEU A 72 -2.08 2.73 -3.18
N ALA A 73 -1.13 2.23 -2.38
CA ALA A 73 -1.19 0.89 -1.80
C ALA A 73 -2.41 0.75 -0.88
N TYR A 74 -2.64 1.71 0.02
CA TYR A 74 -3.84 1.71 0.87
C TYR A 74 -5.14 1.84 0.07
N GLN A 75 -5.16 2.67 -0.97
CA GLN A 75 -6.33 2.82 -1.85
C GLN A 75 -6.68 1.48 -2.51
N ALA A 76 -5.70 0.79 -3.08
CA ALA A 76 -5.90 -0.50 -3.73
C ALA A 76 -6.48 -1.53 -2.75
N TYR A 77 -5.88 -1.66 -1.56
CA TYR A 77 -6.34 -2.64 -0.56
C TYR A 77 -7.67 -2.28 0.10
N THR A 78 -7.96 -0.99 0.27
CA THR A 78 -9.26 -0.53 0.78
C THR A 78 -10.37 -0.81 -0.23
N ALA A 79 -10.15 -0.47 -1.50
CA ALA A 79 -11.10 -0.75 -2.56
C ALA A 79 -11.34 -2.26 -2.74
N ALA A 80 -10.28 -3.08 -2.65
CA ALA A 80 -10.41 -4.53 -2.69
C ALA A 80 -11.25 -5.05 -1.50
N ALA A 81 -11.02 -4.55 -0.28
CA ALA A 81 -11.79 -4.94 0.90
C ALA A 81 -13.27 -4.53 0.78
N GLU A 82 -13.56 -3.33 0.29
CA GLU A 82 -14.94 -2.86 0.02
C GLU A 82 -15.62 -3.76 -0.99
N HIS A 83 -14.96 -4.05 -2.11
CA HIS A 83 -15.48 -4.96 -3.12
C HIS A 83 -15.79 -6.36 -2.56
N LEU A 84 -14.94 -6.90 -1.68
CA LEU A 84 -15.20 -8.18 -1.02
C LEU A 84 -16.43 -8.14 -0.12
N ARG A 85 -16.65 -7.06 0.63
CA ARG A 85 -17.85 -6.93 1.49
C ARG A 85 -19.14 -6.95 0.69
N ASP A 86 -19.13 -6.39 -0.51
CA ASP A 86 -20.29 -6.38 -1.39
C ASP A 86 -20.47 -7.71 -2.14
N THR A 87 -19.35 -8.35 -2.52
CA THR A 87 -19.38 -9.55 -3.38
C THR A 87 -19.61 -10.83 -2.59
N VAL A 88 -18.97 -11.00 -1.43
CA VAL A 88 -19.04 -12.24 -0.63
C VAL A 88 -20.47 -12.69 -0.31
N PRO A 89 -21.41 -11.79 0.07
CA PRO A 89 -22.81 -12.18 0.31
C PRO A 89 -23.56 -12.72 -0.92
N THR A 90 -23.05 -12.45 -2.13
CA THR A 90 -23.65 -12.88 -3.40
C THR A 90 -23.05 -14.18 -3.94
N LEU A 91 -21.96 -14.66 -3.36
CA LEU A 91 -21.32 -15.91 -3.78
C LEU A 91 -22.23 -17.11 -3.46
N THR A 92 -22.23 -18.10 -4.34
CA THR A 92 -22.82 -19.41 -4.05
C THR A 92 -22.13 -20.00 -2.82
N ALA A 93 -22.89 -20.68 -1.96
CA ALA A 93 -22.34 -21.34 -0.78
C ALA A 93 -21.18 -22.28 -1.15
N GLY A 94 -20.03 -22.08 -0.50
CA GLY A 94 -18.80 -22.83 -0.77
C GLY A 94 -17.56 -22.04 -0.33
N PRO A 95 -16.36 -22.67 -0.38
CA PRO A 95 -15.11 -21.98 -0.11
C PRO A 95 -14.83 -20.96 -1.22
N TRP A 96 -14.29 -19.81 -0.84
CA TRP A 96 -13.82 -18.78 -1.76
C TRP A 96 -12.47 -18.25 -1.27
N GLY A 97 -11.72 -17.61 -2.15
CA GLY A 97 -10.46 -17.01 -1.77
C GLY A 97 -10.00 -15.94 -2.73
N VAL A 98 -8.94 -15.24 -2.34
CA VAL A 98 -8.24 -14.27 -3.16
C VAL A 98 -6.88 -14.82 -3.57
N ILE A 99 -6.47 -14.46 -4.78
CA ILE A 99 -5.13 -14.74 -5.29
C ILE A 99 -4.35 -13.44 -5.23
N MET A 100 -3.16 -13.49 -4.66
CA MET A 100 -2.26 -12.35 -4.56
C MET A 100 -0.88 -12.74 -5.07
N ASP A 101 -0.22 -11.81 -5.75
CA ASP A 101 1.21 -11.92 -5.96
C ASP A 101 1.99 -11.67 -4.65
N ALA A 102 3.26 -12.09 -4.60
CA ALA A 102 4.13 -11.87 -3.46
C ALA A 102 4.91 -10.55 -3.56
N ASP A 103 5.77 -10.40 -4.57
CA ASP A 103 6.80 -9.35 -4.62
C ASP A 103 6.24 -8.00 -5.08
N GLU A 104 6.47 -6.94 -4.31
CA GLU A 104 5.87 -5.62 -4.48
C GLU A 104 4.32 -5.58 -4.39
N THR A 105 3.69 -6.71 -4.12
CA THR A 105 2.24 -6.85 -3.83
C THR A 105 1.99 -7.06 -2.34
N VAL A 106 2.54 -8.13 -1.75
CA VAL A 106 2.44 -8.42 -0.31
C VAL A 106 3.76 -8.11 0.42
N LEU A 107 4.88 -8.50 -0.17
CA LEU A 107 6.24 -8.29 0.33
C LEU A 107 6.87 -7.09 -0.35
N ASP A 108 7.36 -6.14 0.42
CA ASP A 108 8.11 -4.98 -0.06
C ASP A 108 9.61 -5.32 -0.07
N ASN A 109 10.18 -5.49 -1.26
CA ASN A 109 11.60 -5.78 -1.47
C ASN A 109 12.40 -4.52 -1.81
N SER A 110 11.86 -3.32 -1.59
CA SER A 110 12.58 -2.07 -1.89
C SER A 110 13.88 -1.91 -1.10
N GLU A 111 14.05 -2.62 0.02
CA GLU A 111 15.31 -2.66 0.76
C GLU A 111 16.40 -3.42 -0.02
N TYR A 112 16.05 -4.49 -0.73
CA TYR A 112 16.96 -5.15 -1.67
C TYR A 112 17.44 -4.14 -2.71
N GLN A 113 16.50 -3.45 -3.37
CA GLN A 113 16.84 -2.47 -4.41
C GLN A 113 17.70 -1.33 -3.86
N ARG A 114 17.41 -0.85 -2.64
CA ARG A 114 18.23 0.16 -1.95
C ARG A 114 19.66 -0.34 -1.73
N ARG A 115 19.84 -1.58 -1.27
CA ARG A 115 21.17 -2.18 -1.05
C ARG A 115 21.94 -2.34 -2.36
N ARG A 116 21.28 -2.79 -3.44
CA ARG A 116 21.90 -2.91 -4.77
C ARG A 116 22.37 -1.56 -5.31
N ALA A 117 21.53 -0.53 -5.21
CA ALA A 117 21.87 0.83 -5.63
C ALA A 117 23.06 1.42 -4.83
N ALA A 118 23.13 1.14 -3.52
CA ALA A 118 24.25 1.60 -2.68
C ALA A 118 25.61 0.96 -3.04
N MET A 119 25.59 -0.17 -3.74
CA MET A 119 26.78 -0.88 -4.22
C MET A 119 27.03 -0.67 -5.73
N ASP A 120 26.33 0.29 -6.37
CA ASP A 120 26.33 0.48 -7.83
C ASP A 120 26.13 -0.83 -8.61
N SER A 121 25.19 -1.65 -8.12
CA SER A 121 24.93 -3.00 -8.63
C SER A 121 23.46 -3.15 -9.01
N THR A 122 23.18 -4.11 -9.89
CA THR A 122 21.82 -4.42 -10.35
C THR A 122 21.38 -5.79 -9.84
N TYR A 123 20.20 -6.25 -10.24
CA TYR A 123 19.73 -7.59 -9.90
C TYR A 123 20.70 -8.69 -10.41
N SER A 124 20.89 -9.72 -9.59
CA SER A 124 21.42 -11.03 -9.99
C SER A 124 20.62 -12.12 -9.30
N VAL A 125 20.59 -13.33 -9.87
CA VAL A 125 19.88 -14.47 -9.29
C VAL A 125 20.46 -14.81 -7.91
N GLU A 126 21.78 -14.74 -7.76
CA GLU A 126 22.51 -15.03 -6.54
C GLU A 126 22.19 -14.01 -5.44
N SER A 127 22.22 -12.72 -5.78
CA SER A 127 21.90 -11.66 -4.82
C SER A 127 20.44 -11.67 -4.40
N TRP A 128 19.54 -11.98 -5.33
CA TRP A 128 18.12 -12.10 -5.04
C TRP A 128 17.84 -13.31 -4.15
N ALA A 129 18.44 -14.47 -4.44
CA ALA A 129 18.36 -15.64 -3.59
C ALA A 129 18.87 -15.36 -2.18
N ALA A 130 20.01 -14.67 -2.05
CA ALA A 130 20.55 -14.26 -0.75
C ALA A 130 19.60 -13.32 0.01
N TRP A 131 18.89 -12.43 -0.69
CA TRP A 131 17.87 -11.56 -0.09
C TRP A 131 16.64 -12.34 0.37
N VAL A 132 16.08 -13.19 -0.49
CA VAL A 132 14.88 -13.98 -0.15
C VAL A 132 15.15 -14.90 1.04
N ASN A 133 16.34 -15.50 1.11
CA ASN A 133 16.75 -16.35 2.23
C ASN A 133 16.86 -15.61 3.57
N GLN A 134 16.99 -14.28 3.57
CA GLN A 134 16.95 -13.50 4.81
C GLN A 134 15.53 -13.46 5.41
N ALA A 135 14.48 -13.61 4.60
CA ALA A 135 13.09 -13.52 5.05
C ALA A 135 12.75 -12.20 5.80
N GLU A 136 13.40 -11.11 5.42
CA GLU A 136 13.37 -9.80 6.08
C GLU A 136 12.56 -8.73 5.33
N ALA A 137 11.94 -9.03 4.19
CA ALA A 137 11.10 -8.08 3.48
C ALA A 137 9.98 -7.56 4.38
N SER A 138 9.65 -6.27 4.27
CA SER A 138 8.53 -5.66 4.97
C SER A 138 7.21 -6.00 4.26
N ALA A 139 6.06 -5.69 4.89
CA ALA A 139 4.78 -5.78 4.22
C ALA A 139 4.52 -4.52 3.38
N VAL A 140 3.96 -4.70 2.18
CA VAL A 140 3.38 -3.57 1.41
C VAL A 140 2.24 -2.94 2.23
N PRO A 141 2.13 -1.60 2.28
CA PRO A 141 1.09 -0.93 3.08
C PRO A 141 -0.32 -1.42 2.71
N GLY A 142 -1.10 -1.82 3.71
CA GLY A 142 -2.47 -2.33 3.53
C GLY A 142 -2.59 -3.83 3.30
N ALA A 143 -1.54 -4.52 2.83
CA ALA A 143 -1.61 -5.96 2.48
C ALA A 143 -2.01 -6.83 3.68
N LEU A 144 -1.35 -6.65 4.84
CA LEU A 144 -1.69 -7.40 6.05
C LEU A 144 -3.14 -7.17 6.50
N ALA A 145 -3.61 -5.92 6.49
CA ALA A 145 -4.98 -5.60 6.87
C ALA A 145 -6.00 -6.24 5.91
N PHE A 146 -5.71 -6.24 4.61
CA PHE A 146 -6.54 -6.90 3.61
C PHE A 146 -6.60 -8.41 3.81
N THR A 147 -5.47 -9.08 4.02
CA THR A 147 -5.47 -10.54 4.28
C THR A 147 -6.28 -10.90 5.52
N ARG A 148 -6.22 -10.08 6.59
CA ARG A 148 -7.06 -10.25 7.78
C ARG A 148 -8.55 -10.06 7.47
N GLU A 149 -8.90 -9.12 6.60
CA GLU A 149 -10.29 -8.92 6.18
C GLU A 149 -10.82 -10.12 5.38
N VAL A 150 -10.02 -10.68 4.47
CA VAL A 150 -10.36 -11.91 3.75
C VAL A 150 -10.69 -13.03 4.72
N ARG A 151 -9.84 -13.24 5.73
CA ARG A 151 -10.07 -14.24 6.79
C ARG A 151 -11.33 -13.95 7.59
N ARG A 152 -11.56 -12.69 7.97
CA ARG A 152 -12.75 -12.27 8.72
C ARG A 152 -14.06 -12.56 7.96
N LEU A 153 -14.02 -12.46 6.63
CA LEU A 153 -15.14 -12.78 5.74
C LEU A 153 -15.25 -14.28 5.42
N GLY A 154 -14.39 -15.13 5.99
CA GLY A 154 -14.40 -16.59 5.80
C GLY A 154 -13.71 -17.06 4.52
N GLY A 155 -12.90 -16.21 3.89
CA GLY A 155 -12.16 -16.54 2.67
C GLY A 155 -10.75 -17.08 2.93
N HIS A 156 -10.16 -17.59 1.85
CA HIS A 156 -8.79 -18.07 1.79
C HIS A 156 -7.86 -17.06 1.10
N VAL A 157 -6.60 -17.02 1.49
CA VAL A 157 -5.53 -16.21 0.88
C VAL A 157 -4.55 -17.15 0.21
N VAL A 158 -4.43 -17.06 -1.11
CA VAL A 158 -3.47 -17.82 -1.92
C VAL A 158 -2.43 -16.87 -2.48
N ILE A 159 -1.15 -17.18 -2.25
CA ILE A 159 -0.03 -16.46 -2.85
C ILE A 159 0.47 -17.24 -4.06
N VAL A 160 0.58 -16.58 -5.21
CA VAL A 160 1.18 -17.14 -6.43
C VAL A 160 2.37 -16.26 -6.80
N THR A 161 3.55 -16.84 -6.91
CA THR A 161 4.80 -16.08 -7.12
C THR A 161 5.75 -16.79 -8.06
N ASN A 162 6.53 -16.02 -8.80
CA ASN A 162 7.63 -16.51 -9.65
C ASN A 162 8.93 -16.74 -8.86
N ARG A 163 8.91 -16.62 -7.53
CA ARG A 163 10.03 -17.09 -6.71
C ARG A 163 10.19 -18.59 -6.90
N ASP A 164 11.44 -19.02 -7.01
CA ASP A 164 11.70 -20.42 -7.30
C ASP A 164 11.39 -21.35 -6.10
N ASP A 165 11.14 -22.62 -6.36
CA ASP A 165 10.79 -23.62 -5.35
C ASP A 165 11.76 -23.67 -4.15
N MET A 166 13.08 -23.51 -4.36
CA MET A 166 14.04 -23.53 -3.25
C MET A 166 13.88 -22.32 -2.33
N ARG A 167 13.22 -21.25 -2.79
CA ARG A 167 12.97 -20.00 -2.06
C ARG A 167 11.56 -20.00 -1.48
N CYS A 168 10.78 -21.08 -1.62
CA CYS A 168 9.42 -21.14 -1.13
C CYS A 168 9.33 -21.12 0.39
N GLU A 169 10.17 -21.90 1.09
CA GLU A 169 10.19 -21.91 2.56
C GLU A 169 10.61 -20.56 3.17
N PRO A 170 11.71 -19.91 2.71
CA PRO A 170 12.02 -18.54 3.14
C PRO A 170 10.87 -17.55 2.88
N THR A 171 10.14 -17.70 1.77
CA THR A 171 8.99 -16.86 1.45
C THR A 171 7.84 -17.07 2.44
N ARG A 172 7.50 -18.32 2.78
CA ARG A 172 6.52 -18.64 3.83
C ARG A 172 6.95 -18.08 5.19
N ALA A 173 8.23 -18.24 5.54
CA ALA A 173 8.77 -17.71 6.79
C ALA A 173 8.64 -16.18 6.88
N ASN A 174 8.94 -15.47 5.78
CA ASN A 174 8.79 -14.01 5.73
C ASN A 174 7.33 -13.59 5.89
N LEU A 175 6.39 -14.24 5.18
CA LEU A 175 4.97 -13.94 5.25
C LEU A 175 4.43 -14.17 6.67
N ASN A 176 4.74 -15.32 7.27
CA ASN A 176 4.34 -15.67 8.63
C ASN A 176 4.90 -14.69 9.67
N ARG A 177 6.17 -14.27 9.52
CA ARG A 177 6.79 -13.25 10.39
C ARG A 177 6.04 -11.92 10.37
N LEU A 178 5.49 -11.54 9.21
CA LEU A 178 4.68 -10.33 9.05
C LEU A 178 3.23 -10.50 9.53
N GLY A 179 2.85 -11.70 9.97
CA GLY A 179 1.47 -12.03 10.36
C GLY A 179 0.53 -12.23 9.16
N VAL A 180 1.08 -12.36 7.94
CA VAL A 180 0.34 -12.79 6.76
C VAL A 180 0.39 -14.32 6.74
N ALA A 181 -0.73 -14.96 7.07
CA ALA A 181 -0.86 -16.42 7.08
C ALA A 181 -1.66 -16.88 5.85
N PRO A 182 -1.02 -17.10 4.69
CA PRO A 182 -1.70 -17.63 3.51
C PRO A 182 -2.07 -19.11 3.70
N ASP A 183 -3.16 -19.54 3.08
CA ASP A 183 -3.53 -20.97 3.02
C ASP A 183 -2.60 -21.76 2.11
N LEU A 184 -2.13 -21.11 1.06
CA LEU A 184 -1.30 -21.72 0.04
C LEU A 184 -0.32 -20.69 -0.51
N VAL A 185 0.92 -21.13 -0.73
CA VAL A 185 1.96 -20.39 -1.46
C VAL A 185 2.41 -21.29 -2.58
N LEU A 186 2.25 -20.83 -3.82
CA LEU A 186 2.67 -21.49 -5.05
C LEU A 186 3.90 -20.76 -5.59
N CYS A 187 5.03 -21.43 -5.49
CA CYS A 187 6.31 -21.05 -6.10
C CYS A 187 6.47 -21.79 -7.44
N GLN A 188 7.44 -21.38 -8.27
CA GLN A 188 7.66 -21.94 -9.61
C GLN A 188 9.04 -22.56 -9.83
#